data_AF-G8QW57-F1
#
_entry.id   AF-G8QW57-F1
#
_cell.length_a   1.000
_cell.length_b   1.000
_cell.length_c   1.000
_cell.angle_alpha   90.00
_cell.angle_beta   90.00
_cell.angle_gamma   90.00
#
_symmetry.space_group_name_H-M   'P 1'
#
loop_
_entity.id
_entity.type
_entity.pdbx_description
1 polymer ?
#
loop_
_entity_poly.entity_id
_entity_poly.type
_entity_poly.pdbx_seq_one_letter_code
_entity_poly.pdbx_strand_id
1 'polypeptide(L)'
;MHIRTLSVCLLFSLFVFFPGCKKDPNQELRNSFEQKDYVGTVKIAQTLLKESVQSEYLFWEAKANDSLGNTAVAYSELSLYLAMTDHENASWREANELMCKIGFQVKQYQRVIESAGILEQSGWLGGELPRYYYQALVAAKQAEKANQVFKSYLKDSVDAYQYALLLVNAKASIENLFDAFLTLSPDEQLALLEFAASDTVKPDYANGLLKLAIPLEKSCTESVGLKRVYLVLEKLYGYADQRVLQRKYETLANK
;
A
#
# COMPACT_ATOMS: atom_id res chain seq x y z
N MET A 1 -30.11 69.45 56.11
CA MET A 1 -30.43 69.65 54.67
C MET A 1 -29.29 69.02 53.88
N HIS A 2 -29.35 67.72 53.59
CA HIS A 2 -29.96 67.07 52.41
C HIS A 2 -29.27 67.41 51.08
N ILE A 3 -28.93 66.34 50.34
CA ILE A 3 -28.69 66.21 48.87
C ILE A 3 -27.22 66.49 48.47
N ARG A 4 -26.45 65.64 47.78
CA ARG A 4 -26.70 64.36 47.07
C ARG A 4 -25.38 63.59 46.92
N THR A 5 -25.45 62.30 47.19
CA THR A 5 -24.71 61.21 46.53
C THR A 5 -24.77 61.34 45.01
N LEU A 6 -23.62 61.24 44.33
CA LEU A 6 -23.42 60.72 42.95
C LEU A 6 -22.15 61.32 42.36
N SER A 7 -20.98 60.68 42.53
CA SER A 7 -19.79 60.85 41.66
C SER A 7 -18.72 59.78 41.93
N VAL A 8 -19.11 58.52 42.19
CA VAL A 8 -18.14 57.42 42.41
C VAL A 8 -18.10 56.41 41.25
N CYS A 9 -18.87 56.61 40.17
CA CYS A 9 -19.00 55.59 39.11
C CYS A 9 -18.44 55.98 37.73
N LEU A 10 -17.51 56.95 37.63
CA LEU A 10 -17.04 57.45 36.31
C LEU A 10 -15.52 57.46 36.12
N LEU A 11 -14.76 56.70 36.92
CA LEU A 11 -13.31 56.53 36.72
C LEU A 11 -12.86 55.06 36.80
N PHE A 12 -13.77 54.12 36.55
CA PHE A 12 -13.48 52.68 36.46
C PHE A 12 -13.95 52.08 35.12
N SER A 13 -13.93 52.86 34.04
CA SER A 13 -14.48 52.44 32.74
C SER A 13 -13.48 52.46 31.58
N LEU A 14 -12.18 52.35 31.82
CA LEU A 14 -11.22 52.44 30.72
C LEU A 14 -9.96 51.59 30.91
N PHE A 15 -10.10 50.33 31.30
CA PHE A 15 -9.14 49.26 31.00
C PHE A 15 -9.86 47.92 30.94
N VAL A 16 -10.85 47.79 30.05
CA VAL A 16 -11.21 46.48 29.49
C VAL A 16 -10.40 46.35 28.21
N PHE A 17 -9.13 45.96 28.35
CA PHE A 17 -8.46 45.27 27.26
C PHE A 17 -9.30 44.03 27.01
N PHE A 18 -10.15 44.04 25.98
CA PHE A 18 -10.60 42.80 25.37
C PHE A 18 -9.33 42.11 24.88
N PRO A 19 -8.88 40.98 25.45
CA PRO A 19 -7.95 40.14 24.70
C PRO A 19 -8.72 39.76 23.44
N GLY A 20 -8.35 40.37 22.31
CA GLY A 20 -8.92 39.98 21.02
C GLY A 20 -8.83 38.47 20.93
N CYS A 21 -9.95 37.81 20.59
CA CYS A 21 -9.97 36.38 20.32
C CYS A 21 -8.81 36.07 19.38
N LYS A 22 -7.71 35.51 19.93
CA LYS A 22 -6.66 34.96 19.10
C LYS A 22 -7.33 33.82 18.35
N LYS A 23 -7.50 34.03 17.04
CA LYS A 23 -8.02 33.02 16.13
C LYS A 23 -7.14 31.79 16.31
N ASP A 24 -7.76 30.63 16.55
CA ASP A 24 -7.03 29.38 16.68
C ASP A 24 -6.21 29.15 15.39
N PRO A 25 -4.85 29.12 15.46
CA PRO A 25 -4.01 28.95 14.29
C PRO A 25 -4.36 27.70 13.47
N ASN A 26 -4.78 26.62 14.14
CA ASN A 26 -5.16 25.38 13.46
C ASN A 26 -6.49 25.53 12.72
N GLN A 27 -7.42 26.32 13.26
CA GLN A 27 -8.67 26.64 12.56
C GLN A 27 -8.42 27.52 11.33
N GLU A 28 -7.45 28.44 11.41
CA GLU A 28 -7.06 29.25 10.25
C GLU A 28 -6.43 28.42 9.13
N LEU A 29 -5.51 27.51 9.47
CA LEU A 29 -4.92 26.55 8.52
C LEU A 29 -6.00 25.68 7.87
N ARG A 30 -6.88 25.09 8.67
CA ARG A 30 -8.00 24.27 8.19
C ARG A 30 -8.88 25.05 7.22
N ASN A 31 -9.31 26.26 7.60
CA ASN A 31 -10.19 27.09 6.77
C ASN A 31 -9.53 27.46 5.43
N SER A 32 -8.24 27.82 5.45
CA SER A 32 -7.48 28.13 4.23
C SER A 32 -7.39 26.91 3.30
N PHE A 33 -7.11 25.74 3.88
CA PHE A 33 -7.03 24.49 3.12
C PHE A 33 -8.39 24.08 2.51
N GLU A 34 -9.46 24.14 3.30
CA GLU A 34 -10.83 23.81 2.85
C GLU A 34 -11.34 24.75 1.74
N GLN A 35 -10.87 26.01 1.74
CA GLN A 35 -11.12 26.97 0.66
C GLN A 35 -10.26 26.75 -0.59
N LYS A 36 -9.42 25.70 -0.59
CA LYS A 36 -8.45 25.36 -1.64
C LYS A 36 -7.36 26.42 -1.84
N ASP A 37 -7.13 27.29 -0.85
CA ASP A 37 -6.01 28.21 -0.84
C ASP A 37 -4.75 27.52 -0.31
N TYR A 38 -4.25 26.55 -1.08
CA TYR A 38 -3.09 25.74 -0.66
C TYR A 38 -1.82 26.59 -0.54
N VAL A 39 -1.65 27.58 -1.42
CA VAL A 39 -0.50 28.52 -1.34
C VAL A 39 -0.59 29.36 -0.06
N GLY A 40 -1.77 29.85 0.30
CA GLY A 40 -2.00 30.54 1.57
C GLY A 40 -1.75 29.64 2.77
N THR A 41 -2.23 28.39 2.72
CA THR A 41 -2.04 27.39 3.79
C THR A 41 -0.54 27.17 4.05
N VAL A 42 0.28 26.99 3.01
CA VAL A 42 1.74 26.86 3.13
C VAL A 42 2.35 28.08 3.79
N LYS A 43 1.99 29.29 3.33
CA LYS A 43 2.53 30.55 3.89
C LYS A 43 2.17 30.73 5.38
N ILE A 44 0.94 30.40 5.75
CA ILE A 44 0.48 30.46 7.14
C ILE A 44 1.28 29.45 7.97
N ALA A 45 1.37 28.19 7.54
CA ALA A 45 2.10 27.14 8.24
C ALA A 45 3.57 27.50 8.45
N GLN A 46 4.26 27.98 7.41
CA GLN A 46 5.67 28.41 7.48
C GLN A 46 5.89 29.58 8.42
N THR A 47 4.93 30.51 8.50
CA THR A 47 5.01 31.64 9.43
C THR A 47 4.88 31.12 10.86
N LEU A 48 3.89 30.26 11.12
CA LEU A 48 3.67 29.65 12.43
C LEU A 48 4.85 28.77 12.87
N LEU A 49 5.46 28.00 11.97
CA LEU A 49 6.62 27.15 12.24
C LEU A 49 7.88 27.95 12.62
N LYS A 50 8.04 29.17 12.09
CA LYS A 50 9.13 30.07 12.50
C LYS A 50 8.95 30.60 13.92
N GLU A 51 7.70 30.74 14.37
CA GLU A 51 7.37 31.23 15.70
C GLU A 51 7.39 30.09 16.74
N SER A 52 6.86 28.92 16.38
CA SER A 52 6.78 27.75 17.24
C SER A 52 6.73 26.47 16.41
N VAL A 53 7.65 25.54 16.69
CA VAL A 53 7.64 24.22 16.04
C VAL A 53 6.54 23.36 16.68
N GLN A 54 5.37 23.30 16.04
CA GLN A 54 4.28 22.40 16.38
C GLN A 54 4.05 21.43 15.23
N SER A 55 3.83 20.14 15.56
CA SER A 55 3.63 19.10 14.55
C SER A 55 2.43 19.39 13.66
N GLU A 56 1.31 19.87 14.22
CA GLU A 56 0.10 20.14 13.44
C GLU A 56 0.33 21.10 12.25
N TYR A 57 1.26 22.07 12.39
CA TYR A 57 1.60 22.98 11.30
C TYR A 57 2.33 22.26 10.16
N LEU A 58 3.20 21.29 10.47
CA LEU A 58 3.85 20.43 9.47
C LEU A 58 2.83 19.56 8.72
N PHE A 59 1.79 19.09 9.41
CA PHE A 59 0.73 18.30 8.79
C PHE A 59 -0.06 19.11 7.75
N TRP A 60 -0.48 20.32 8.11
CA TRP A 60 -1.19 21.20 7.17
C TRP A 60 -0.29 21.68 6.01
N GLU A 61 0.99 21.97 6.27
CA GLU A 61 1.96 22.28 5.23
C GLU A 61 2.10 21.12 4.25
N ALA A 62 2.26 19.89 4.75
CA ALA A 62 2.38 18.69 3.93
C ALA A 62 1.15 18.46 3.05
N LYS A 63 -0.07 18.56 3.62
CA LYS A 63 -1.31 18.43 2.85
C LYS A 63 -1.42 19.46 1.74
N ALA A 64 -1.07 20.71 2.03
CA ALA A 64 -1.12 21.78 1.04
C ALA A 64 -0.06 21.60 -0.06
N ASN A 65 1.16 21.20 0.30
CA ASN A 65 2.21 20.89 -0.67
C ASN A 65 1.85 19.70 -1.56
N ASP A 66 1.23 18.62 -1.04
CA ASP A 66 0.75 17.52 -1.88
C ASP A 66 -0.32 18.00 -2.86
N SER A 67 -1.25 18.84 -2.39
CA SER A 67 -2.32 19.42 -3.22
C SER A 67 -1.80 20.35 -4.32
N LEU A 68 -0.60 20.92 -4.14
CA LEU A 68 0.12 21.71 -5.14
C LEU A 68 1.01 20.87 -6.07
N GLY A 69 1.11 19.56 -5.86
CA GLY A 69 2.00 18.68 -6.61
C GLY A 69 3.46 18.69 -6.13
N ASN A 70 3.77 19.35 -5.01
CA ASN A 70 5.09 19.38 -4.39
C ASN A 70 5.32 18.12 -3.53
N THR A 71 5.05 16.93 -4.07
CA THR A 71 4.97 15.67 -3.31
C THR A 71 6.25 15.34 -2.53
N ALA A 72 7.44 15.65 -3.06
CA ALA A 72 8.71 15.41 -2.34
C ALA A 72 8.87 16.29 -1.09
N VAL A 73 8.38 17.53 -1.17
CA VAL A 73 8.36 18.46 -0.03
C VAL A 73 7.35 17.99 1.01
N ALA A 74 6.13 17.68 0.56
CA ALA A 74 5.08 17.13 1.41
C ALA A 74 5.53 15.86 2.15
N TYR A 75 6.24 14.96 1.47
CA TYR A 75 6.79 13.76 2.07
C TYR A 75 7.78 14.07 3.20
N SER A 76 8.65 15.07 3.01
CA SER A 76 9.65 15.45 4.00
C SER A 76 9.00 16.06 5.25
N GLU A 77 8.02 16.96 5.05
CA GLU A 77 7.23 17.58 6.12
C GLU A 77 6.41 16.55 6.90
N LEU A 78 5.74 15.64 6.19
CA LEU A 78 4.93 14.59 6.80
C LEU A 78 5.79 13.56 7.55
N SER A 79 6.99 13.28 7.05
CA SER A 79 7.96 12.43 7.76
C SER A 79 8.38 13.04 9.09
N LEU A 80 8.59 14.36 9.13
CA LEU A 80 8.90 15.07 10.38
C LEU A 80 7.69 15.10 11.32
N TYR A 81 6.48 15.35 10.80
CA TYR A 81 5.24 15.26 11.57
C TYR A 81 5.09 13.90 12.27
N LEU A 82 5.25 12.79 11.54
CA LEU A 82 5.11 11.44 12.09
C LEU A 82 6.24 11.08 13.08
N ALA A 83 7.41 11.71 12.96
CA ALA A 83 8.49 11.56 13.95
C ALA A 83 8.23 12.32 15.26
N MET A 84 7.35 13.32 15.23
CA MET A 84 7.01 14.19 16.36
C MET A 84 5.68 13.84 17.03
N THR A 85 4.94 12.86 16.51
CA THR A 85 3.58 12.54 16.97
C THR A 85 3.44 11.07 17.32
N ASP A 86 2.47 10.79 18.20
CA ASP A 86 2.03 9.44 18.54
C ASP A 86 0.59 9.20 18.06
N HIS A 87 0.11 7.99 18.31
CA HIS A 87 -1.22 7.53 17.91
C HIS A 87 -2.40 8.25 18.59
N GLU A 88 -2.15 9.06 19.63
CA GLU A 88 -3.21 9.84 20.30
C GLU A 88 -3.49 11.17 19.57
N ASN A 89 -2.60 11.59 18.66
CA ASN A 89 -2.79 12.81 17.88
C ASN A 89 -3.95 12.68 16.88
N ALA A 90 -4.82 13.69 16.84
CA ALA A 90 -6.05 13.70 16.02
C ALA A 90 -5.81 13.49 14.52
N SER A 91 -4.69 13.99 14.00
CA SER A 91 -4.33 13.92 12.57
C SER A 91 -3.46 12.70 12.24
N TRP A 92 -3.11 11.87 13.23
CA TRP A 92 -2.15 10.77 13.07
C TRP A 92 -2.59 9.71 12.07
N ARG A 93 -3.89 9.35 12.10
CA ARG A 93 -4.47 8.42 11.13
C ARG A 93 -4.35 8.98 9.71
N GLU A 94 -4.88 10.18 9.49
CA GLU A 94 -4.88 10.82 8.18
C GLU A 94 -3.45 11.02 7.65
N ALA A 95 -2.50 11.33 8.53
CA ALA A 95 -1.09 11.43 8.17
C ALA A 95 -0.50 10.09 7.70
N ASN A 96 -0.83 8.97 8.34
CA ASN A 96 -0.40 7.65 7.85
C ASN A 96 -1.05 7.28 6.51
N GLU A 97 -2.33 7.63 6.31
CA GLU A 97 -3.02 7.42 5.03
C GLU A 97 -2.35 8.24 3.91
N LEU A 98 -2.04 9.51 4.18
CA LEU A 98 -1.33 10.39 3.26
C LEU A 98 0.10 9.87 3.00
N MET A 99 0.81 9.40 4.02
CA MET A 99 2.15 8.83 3.90
C MET A 99 2.19 7.61 2.97
N CYS A 100 1.17 6.75 3.01
CA CYS A 100 1.07 5.63 2.07
C CYS A 100 1.02 6.11 0.62
N LYS A 101 0.21 7.13 0.34
CA LYS A 101 0.05 7.70 -1.01
C LYS A 101 1.32 8.41 -1.48
N ILE A 102 1.80 9.40 -0.73
CA ILE A 102 2.91 10.25 -1.18
C ILE A 102 4.25 9.52 -1.10
N GLY A 103 4.43 8.66 -0.08
CA GLY A 103 5.60 7.79 0.04
C GLY A 103 5.72 6.84 -1.15
N PHE A 104 4.60 6.32 -1.67
CA PHE A 104 4.61 5.49 -2.87
C PHE A 104 5.04 6.28 -4.11
N GLN A 105 4.50 7.49 -4.29
CA GLN A 105 4.83 8.37 -5.41
C GLN A 105 6.32 8.76 -5.44
N VAL A 106 6.92 9.00 -4.26
CA VAL A 106 8.36 9.29 -4.15
C VAL A 106 9.24 8.04 -4.01
N LYS A 107 8.67 6.84 -4.22
CA LYS A 107 9.36 5.53 -4.17
C LYS A 107 10.02 5.21 -2.82
N GLN A 108 9.49 5.75 -1.73
CA GLN A 108 9.93 5.46 -0.37
C GLN A 108 9.14 4.26 0.18
N TYR A 109 9.32 3.10 -0.45
CA TYR A 109 8.51 1.90 -0.20
C TYR A 109 8.56 1.42 1.25
N GLN A 110 9.70 1.58 1.92
CA GLN A 110 9.83 1.19 3.33
C GLN A 110 8.90 2.02 4.24
N ARG A 111 8.76 3.33 3.99
CA ARG A 111 7.81 4.17 4.73
C ARG A 111 6.37 3.81 4.43
N VAL A 112 6.05 3.46 3.18
CA VAL A 112 4.71 2.98 2.82
C VAL A 112 4.38 1.70 3.59
N ILE A 113 5.33 0.76 3.69
CA ILE A 113 5.16 -0.49 4.44
C ILE A 113 4.93 -0.22 5.93
N GLU A 114 5.68 0.70 6.52
CA GLU A 114 5.53 1.10 7.93
C GLU A 114 4.15 1.71 8.20
N SER A 115 3.77 2.75 7.46
CA SER A 115 2.47 3.42 7.65
C SER A 115 1.29 2.51 7.32
N ALA A 116 1.36 1.72 6.26
CA ALA A 116 0.28 0.79 5.92
C ALA A 116 0.16 -0.35 6.93
N GLY A 117 1.27 -0.87 7.47
CA GLY A 117 1.25 -1.88 8.52
C GLY A 117 0.62 -1.36 9.82
N ILE A 118 0.88 -0.10 10.16
CA ILE A 118 0.21 0.60 11.26
C ILE A 118 -1.31 0.66 11.03
N LEU A 119 -1.73 1.08 9.83
CA LEU A 119 -3.15 1.18 9.49
C LEU A 119 -3.83 -0.20 9.45
N GLU A 120 -3.13 -1.24 9.00
CA GLU A 120 -3.60 -2.63 9.01
C GLU A 120 -3.86 -3.11 10.44
N GLN A 121 -2.91 -2.90 11.36
CA GLN A 121 -3.04 -3.28 12.77
C GLN A 121 -4.20 -2.57 13.48
N SER A 122 -4.48 -1.32 13.10
CA SER A 122 -5.59 -0.53 13.63
C SER A 122 -6.94 -0.79 12.94
N GLY A 123 -6.99 -1.67 11.94
CA GLY A 123 -8.21 -1.95 11.16
C GLY A 123 -8.67 -0.78 10.27
N TRP A 124 -7.77 0.14 9.95
CA TRP A 124 -8.03 1.33 9.13
C TRP A 124 -7.52 1.20 7.69
N LEU A 125 -6.96 0.05 7.33
CA LEU A 125 -6.52 -0.22 5.96
C LEU A 125 -7.74 -0.46 5.05
N GLY A 126 -8.05 0.52 4.19
CA GLY A 126 -9.17 0.46 3.23
C GLY A 126 -8.99 1.40 2.03
N GLY A 127 -9.96 1.40 1.11
CA GLY A 127 -9.90 2.20 -0.12
C GLY A 127 -8.72 1.79 -1.01
N GLU A 128 -7.95 2.76 -1.50
CA GLU A 128 -6.75 2.51 -2.34
C GLU A 128 -5.50 2.11 -1.52
N LEU A 129 -5.53 2.20 -0.19
CA LEU A 129 -4.36 1.96 0.66
C LEU A 129 -3.78 0.54 0.56
N PRO A 130 -4.59 -0.55 0.53
CA PRO A 130 -4.06 -1.90 0.35
C PRO A 130 -3.26 -2.06 -0.94
N ARG A 131 -3.61 -1.32 -2.00
CA ARG A 131 -2.89 -1.33 -3.28
C ARG A 131 -1.49 -0.74 -3.13
N TYR A 132 -1.36 0.43 -2.49
CA TYR A 132 -0.04 1.00 -2.20
C TYR A 132 0.78 0.08 -1.31
N TYR A 133 0.15 -0.53 -0.30
CA TYR A 133 0.84 -1.46 0.59
C TYR A 133 1.37 -2.69 -0.15
N TYR A 134 0.51 -3.35 -0.93
CA TYR A 134 0.87 -4.49 -1.76
C TYR A 134 2.04 -4.16 -2.70
N GLN A 135 1.95 -3.06 -3.45
CA GLN A 135 2.98 -2.68 -4.41
C GLN A 135 4.30 -2.33 -3.73
N ALA A 136 4.27 -1.69 -2.56
CA ALA A 136 5.47 -1.42 -1.77
C ALA A 136 6.12 -2.72 -1.25
N LEU A 137 5.33 -3.68 -0.78
CA LEU A 137 5.82 -5.00 -0.34
C LEU A 137 6.47 -5.78 -1.49
N VAL A 138 5.87 -5.75 -2.69
CA VAL A 138 6.44 -6.36 -3.90
C VAL A 138 7.77 -5.71 -4.25
N ALA A 139 7.84 -4.37 -4.27
CA ALA A 139 9.07 -3.64 -4.53
C ALA A 139 10.18 -3.94 -3.50
N ALA A 140 9.80 -4.16 -2.24
CA ALA A 140 10.70 -4.55 -1.16
C ALA A 140 11.00 -6.06 -1.10
N LYS A 141 10.53 -6.86 -2.08
CA LYS A 141 10.72 -8.32 -2.15
C LYS A 141 10.15 -9.08 -0.94
N GLN A 142 9.11 -8.54 -0.30
CA GLN A 142 8.40 -9.18 0.83
C GLN A 142 7.19 -9.97 0.33
N ALA A 143 7.43 -11.02 -0.46
CA ALA A 143 6.39 -11.74 -1.20
C ALA A 143 5.29 -12.35 -0.31
N GLU A 144 5.64 -12.92 0.84
CA GLU A 144 4.64 -13.54 1.72
C GLU A 144 3.66 -12.53 2.30
N LYS A 145 4.16 -11.40 2.81
CA LYS A 145 3.30 -10.33 3.33
C LYS A 145 2.51 -9.66 2.20
N ALA A 146 3.11 -9.47 1.03
CA ALA A 146 2.40 -8.97 -0.16
C ALA A 146 1.20 -9.87 -0.48
N ASN A 147 1.41 -11.19 -0.47
CA ASN A 147 0.33 -12.13 -0.74
C ASN A 147 -0.76 -12.11 0.34
N GLN A 148 -0.39 -12.01 1.62
CA GLN A 148 -1.38 -11.87 2.70
C GLN A 148 -2.26 -10.62 2.51
N VAL A 149 -1.65 -9.48 2.18
CA VAL A 149 -2.38 -8.24 1.89
C VAL A 149 -3.29 -8.42 0.68
N PHE A 150 -2.78 -9.06 -0.38
CA PHE A 150 -3.56 -9.32 -1.57
C PHE A 150 -4.79 -10.19 -1.27
N LYS A 151 -4.59 -11.34 -0.63
CA LYS A 151 -5.67 -12.27 -0.23
C LYS A 151 -6.74 -11.57 0.62
N SER A 152 -6.31 -10.69 1.54
CA SER A 152 -7.21 -10.08 2.53
C SER A 152 -7.98 -8.88 2.00
N TYR A 153 -7.39 -8.11 1.08
CA TYR A 153 -7.93 -6.80 0.68
C TYR A 153 -8.15 -6.61 -0.82
N LEU A 154 -7.44 -7.37 -1.67
CA LEU A 154 -7.39 -7.13 -3.11
C LEU A 154 -7.87 -8.33 -3.94
N LYS A 155 -8.10 -9.50 -3.34
CA LYS A 155 -8.44 -10.72 -4.08
C LYS A 155 -9.65 -10.53 -4.99
N ASP A 156 -10.69 -9.85 -4.50
CA ASP A 156 -11.93 -9.64 -5.25
C ASP A 156 -11.80 -8.53 -6.31
N SER A 157 -10.65 -7.85 -6.39
CA SER A 157 -10.36 -6.84 -7.41
C SER A 157 -9.81 -7.42 -8.72
N VAL A 158 -9.50 -8.72 -8.75
CA VAL A 158 -9.02 -9.44 -9.93
C VAL A 158 -9.76 -10.77 -10.09
N ASP A 159 -9.72 -11.34 -11.30
CA ASP A 159 -10.17 -12.72 -11.49
C ASP A 159 -9.15 -13.74 -10.93
N ALA A 160 -9.61 -14.98 -10.76
CA ALA A 160 -8.81 -16.05 -10.16
C ALA A 160 -7.52 -16.35 -10.96
N TYR A 161 -7.57 -16.25 -12.28
CA TYR A 161 -6.42 -16.51 -13.15
C TYR A 161 -5.35 -15.42 -13.02
N GLN A 162 -5.75 -14.15 -13.00
CA GLN A 162 -4.87 -13.00 -12.75
C GLN A 162 -4.20 -13.11 -11.39
N TYR A 163 -4.95 -13.51 -10.35
CA TYR A 163 -4.37 -13.73 -9.04
C TYR A 163 -3.30 -14.83 -9.06
N ALA A 164 -3.56 -15.96 -9.72
CA ALA A 164 -2.59 -17.04 -9.82
C ALA A 164 -1.33 -16.63 -10.62
N LEU A 165 -1.49 -15.83 -11.69
CA LEU A 165 -0.38 -15.23 -12.43
C LEU A 165 0.49 -14.32 -11.56
N LEU A 166 -0.13 -13.51 -10.69
CA LEU A 166 0.60 -12.67 -9.75
C LEU A 166 1.48 -13.50 -8.81
N LEU A 167 0.97 -14.63 -8.29
CA LEU A 167 1.73 -15.53 -7.43
C LEU A 167 2.94 -16.14 -8.16
N VAL A 168 2.77 -16.57 -9.41
CA VAL A 168 3.86 -17.12 -10.22
C VAL A 168 4.94 -16.07 -10.51
N ASN A 169 4.54 -14.84 -10.83
CA ASN A 169 5.47 -13.73 -11.08
C ASN A 169 6.24 -13.32 -9.81
N ALA A 170 5.56 -13.29 -8.67
CA ALA A 170 6.16 -12.99 -7.37
C ALA A 170 7.04 -14.12 -6.83
N LYS A 171 7.05 -15.29 -7.50
CA LYS A 171 7.67 -16.54 -6.98
C LYS A 171 7.22 -16.83 -5.55
N ALA A 172 5.92 -16.64 -5.28
CA ALA A 172 5.32 -16.91 -3.98
C ALA A 172 5.49 -18.38 -3.59
N SER A 173 5.37 -18.70 -2.30
CA SER A 173 5.40 -20.10 -1.84
C SER A 173 4.44 -21.02 -2.60
N ILE A 174 4.86 -22.27 -2.76
CA ILE A 174 4.11 -23.27 -3.53
C ILE A 174 2.76 -23.57 -2.87
N GLU A 175 2.67 -23.50 -1.54
CA GLU A 175 1.41 -23.63 -0.81
C GLU A 175 0.40 -22.56 -1.25
N ASN A 176 0.83 -21.30 -1.34
CA ASN A 176 -0.04 -20.21 -1.78
C ASN A 176 -0.47 -20.36 -3.24
N LEU A 177 0.43 -20.83 -4.10
CA LEU A 177 0.12 -21.10 -5.50
C LEU A 177 -0.85 -22.28 -5.64
N PHE A 178 -0.71 -23.32 -4.82
CA PHE A 178 -1.57 -24.49 -4.82
C PHE A 178 -3.04 -24.11 -4.59
N ASP A 179 -3.32 -23.30 -3.56
CA ASP A 179 -4.69 -22.83 -3.28
C ASP A 179 -5.30 -22.09 -4.46
N ALA A 180 -4.54 -21.17 -5.09
CA ALA A 180 -5.02 -20.41 -6.24
C ALA A 180 -5.23 -21.32 -7.46
N PHE A 181 -4.29 -22.23 -7.71
CA PHE A 181 -4.32 -23.18 -8.82
C PHE A 181 -5.57 -24.06 -8.82
N LEU A 182 -5.99 -24.54 -7.65
CA LEU A 182 -7.19 -25.38 -7.52
C LEU A 182 -8.50 -24.66 -7.87
N THR A 183 -8.51 -23.33 -7.85
CA THR A 183 -9.71 -22.54 -8.22
C THR A 183 -9.86 -22.33 -9.72
N LEU A 184 -8.82 -22.65 -10.50
CA LEU A 184 -8.78 -22.46 -11.95
C LEU A 184 -9.41 -23.64 -12.70
N SER A 185 -9.94 -23.36 -13.89
CA SER A 185 -10.32 -24.42 -14.83
C SER A 185 -9.08 -25.20 -15.33
N PRO A 186 -9.24 -26.44 -15.83
CA PRO A 186 -8.11 -27.23 -16.35
C PRO A 186 -7.28 -26.51 -17.43
N ASP A 187 -7.93 -25.73 -18.30
CA ASP A 187 -7.24 -24.97 -19.35
C ASP A 187 -6.41 -23.82 -18.77
N GLU A 188 -6.95 -23.11 -17.77
CA GLU A 188 -6.25 -22.05 -17.05
C GLU A 188 -5.09 -22.60 -16.21
N GLN A 189 -5.28 -23.76 -15.57
CA GLN A 189 -4.22 -24.48 -14.85
C GLN A 189 -3.03 -24.79 -15.75
N LEU A 190 -3.32 -25.33 -16.94
CA LEU A 190 -2.29 -25.63 -17.94
C LEU A 190 -1.62 -24.35 -18.45
N ALA A 191 -2.40 -23.32 -18.81
CA ALA A 191 -1.86 -22.04 -19.28
C ALA A 191 -0.96 -21.36 -18.22
N LEU A 192 -1.34 -21.43 -16.94
CA LEU A 192 -0.54 -20.89 -15.85
C LEU A 192 0.79 -21.64 -15.69
N LEU A 193 0.80 -22.97 -15.82
CA LEU A 193 2.03 -23.75 -15.74
C LEU A 193 2.93 -23.57 -16.96
N GLU A 194 2.36 -23.43 -18.15
CA GLU A 194 3.09 -23.05 -19.36
C GLU A 194 3.78 -21.69 -19.19
N PHE A 195 3.07 -20.71 -18.62
CA PHE A 195 3.63 -19.42 -18.26
C PHE A 195 4.73 -19.56 -17.20
N ALA A 196 4.50 -20.33 -16.13
CA ALA A 196 5.51 -20.53 -15.08
C ALA A 196 6.79 -21.21 -15.60
N ALA A 197 6.66 -22.08 -16.61
CA ALA A 197 7.75 -22.80 -17.25
C ALA A 197 8.32 -22.08 -18.50
N SER A 198 7.86 -20.88 -18.84
CA SER A 198 8.43 -20.12 -19.97
C SER A 198 9.81 -19.55 -19.64
N ASP A 199 10.05 -19.27 -18.37
CA ASP A 199 11.31 -18.74 -17.85
C ASP A 199 12.09 -19.81 -17.09
N THR A 200 13.40 -19.60 -16.95
CA THR A 200 14.25 -20.49 -16.14
C THR A 200 13.81 -20.42 -14.68
N VAL A 201 13.53 -21.58 -14.10
CA VAL A 201 13.03 -21.70 -12.73
C VAL A 201 14.06 -22.40 -11.86
N LYS A 202 14.16 -22.00 -10.58
CA LYS A 202 15.06 -22.66 -9.62
C LYS A 202 14.59 -24.11 -9.38
N PRO A 203 15.51 -25.06 -9.14
CA PRO A 203 15.16 -26.48 -8.96
C PRO A 203 14.08 -26.73 -7.88
N ASP A 204 14.18 -26.08 -6.72
CA ASP A 204 13.20 -26.25 -5.63
C ASP A 204 11.80 -25.81 -6.03
N TYR A 205 11.71 -24.68 -6.74
CA TYR A 205 10.43 -24.16 -7.22
C TYR A 205 9.87 -25.03 -8.35
N ALA A 206 10.74 -25.53 -9.25
CA ALA A 206 10.35 -26.47 -10.29
C ALA A 206 9.79 -27.78 -9.69
N ASN A 207 10.41 -28.31 -8.64
CA ASN A 207 9.89 -29.45 -7.87
C ASN A 207 8.51 -29.15 -7.26
N GLY A 208 8.29 -27.91 -6.82
CA GLY A 208 6.96 -27.45 -6.38
C GLY A 208 5.93 -27.45 -7.50
N LEU A 209 6.26 -26.85 -8.65
CA LEU A 209 5.38 -26.82 -9.82
C LEU A 209 5.07 -28.22 -10.37
N LEU A 210 6.00 -29.17 -10.28
CA LEU A 210 5.76 -30.56 -10.66
C LEU A 210 4.61 -31.19 -9.86
N LYS A 211 4.44 -30.83 -8.57
CA LYS A 211 3.31 -31.30 -7.76
C LYS A 211 1.96 -30.82 -8.30
N LEU A 212 1.93 -29.68 -9.00
CA LEU A 212 0.74 -29.14 -9.66
C LEU A 212 0.54 -29.74 -11.06
N ALA A 213 1.62 -29.95 -11.81
CA ALA A 213 1.58 -30.39 -13.19
C ALA A 213 1.29 -31.89 -13.36
N ILE A 214 1.82 -32.76 -12.50
CA ILE A 214 1.66 -34.22 -12.62
C ILE A 214 0.17 -34.66 -12.59
N PRO A 215 -0.70 -34.11 -11.71
CA PRO A 215 -2.12 -34.43 -11.75
C PRO A 215 -2.80 -34.16 -13.10
N LEU A 216 -2.34 -33.14 -13.86
CA LEU A 216 -2.92 -32.79 -15.16
C LEU A 216 -2.72 -33.85 -16.23
N GLU A 217 -1.64 -34.64 -16.15
CA GLU A 217 -1.40 -35.76 -17.07
C GLU A 217 -2.54 -36.78 -17.00
N LYS A 218 -3.14 -36.96 -15.82
CA LYS A 218 -4.23 -37.92 -15.61
C LYS A 218 -5.61 -37.34 -15.92
N SER A 219 -5.80 -36.03 -15.72
CA SER A 219 -7.09 -35.38 -15.93
C SER A 219 -7.32 -34.93 -17.37
N CYS A 220 -6.24 -34.74 -18.15
CA CYS A 220 -6.36 -34.33 -19.55
C CYS A 220 -6.56 -35.54 -20.47
N THR A 221 -7.76 -35.67 -21.03
CA THR A 221 -8.12 -36.77 -21.94
C THR A 221 -7.94 -36.42 -23.41
N GLU A 222 -7.82 -35.13 -23.74
CA GLU A 222 -7.69 -34.65 -25.11
C GLU A 222 -6.23 -34.67 -25.57
N SER A 223 -5.99 -35.18 -26.79
CA SER A 223 -4.62 -35.34 -27.33
C SER A 223 -3.82 -34.04 -27.37
N VAL A 224 -4.44 -32.92 -27.76
CA VAL A 224 -3.79 -31.61 -27.83
C VAL A 224 -3.42 -31.09 -26.43
N GLY A 225 -4.33 -31.20 -25.46
CA GLY A 225 -4.06 -30.81 -24.07
C GLY A 225 -2.99 -31.68 -23.42
N LEU A 226 -3.00 -32.99 -23.68
CA LEU A 226 -2.03 -33.92 -23.14
C LEU A 226 -0.60 -33.65 -23.66
N LYS A 227 -0.47 -33.31 -24.95
CA LYS A 227 0.81 -32.87 -25.53
C LYS A 227 1.35 -31.61 -24.84
N ARG A 228 0.49 -30.63 -24.58
CA ARG A 228 0.85 -29.41 -23.83
C ARG A 228 1.32 -29.73 -22.41
N VAL A 229 0.62 -30.63 -21.71
CA VAL A 229 1.04 -31.12 -20.38
C VAL A 229 2.43 -31.77 -20.45
N TYR A 230 2.71 -32.59 -21.47
CA TYR A 230 4.03 -33.20 -21.63
C TYR A 230 5.15 -32.17 -21.85
N LEU A 231 4.89 -31.11 -22.64
CA LEU A 231 5.86 -30.02 -22.82
C LEU A 231 6.16 -29.28 -21.51
N VAL A 232 5.13 -29.03 -20.69
CA VAL A 232 5.32 -28.43 -19.36
C VAL A 232 6.15 -29.34 -18.46
N LEU A 233 5.81 -30.64 -18.39
CA LEU A 233 6.52 -31.61 -17.56
C LEU A 233 7.98 -31.76 -18.00
N GLU A 234 8.25 -31.82 -19.30
CA GLU A 234 9.60 -31.88 -19.87
C GLU A 234 10.46 -30.71 -19.35
N LYS A 235 10.00 -29.47 -19.52
CA LYS A 235 10.70 -28.28 -19.03
C LYS A 235 10.93 -28.31 -17.52
N LEU A 236 9.89 -28.60 -16.74
CA LEU A 236 9.97 -28.60 -15.28
C LEU A 236 10.92 -29.69 -14.74
N TYR A 237 10.91 -30.89 -15.32
CA TYR A 237 11.88 -31.93 -14.96
C TYR A 237 13.30 -31.55 -15.38
N GLY A 238 13.47 -30.83 -16.49
CA GLY A 238 14.75 -30.23 -16.87
C GLY A 238 15.28 -29.26 -15.81
N TYR A 239 14.43 -28.33 -15.34
CA TYR A 239 14.79 -27.38 -14.27
C TYR A 239 15.05 -28.05 -12.91
N ALA A 240 14.38 -29.17 -12.63
CA ALA A 240 14.60 -29.98 -11.43
C ALA A 240 15.81 -30.94 -11.52
N ASP A 241 16.57 -30.90 -12.61
CA ASP A 241 17.69 -31.82 -12.94
C ASP A 241 17.32 -33.32 -12.93
N GLN A 242 16.07 -33.63 -13.30
CA GLN A 242 15.55 -35.00 -13.39
C GLN A 242 15.58 -35.50 -14.84
N ARG A 243 16.79 -35.67 -15.37
CA ARG A 243 17.05 -35.91 -16.81
C ARG A 243 16.34 -37.13 -17.41
N VAL A 244 16.13 -38.20 -16.62
CA VAL A 244 15.41 -39.40 -17.09
C VAL A 244 13.95 -39.08 -17.38
N LEU A 245 13.31 -38.34 -16.48
CA LEU A 245 11.90 -37.95 -16.63
C LEU A 245 11.75 -36.86 -17.69
N GLN A 246 12.68 -35.91 -17.79
CA GLN A 246 12.70 -34.94 -18.87
C GLN A 246 12.66 -35.64 -20.24
N ARG A 247 13.57 -36.58 -20.51
CA ARG A 247 13.62 -37.33 -21.79
C ARG A 247 12.36 -38.14 -22.07
N LYS A 248 11.74 -38.71 -21.03
CA LYS A 248 10.44 -39.39 -21.16
C LYS A 248 9.39 -38.43 -21.73
N TYR A 249 9.23 -37.26 -21.12
CA TYR A 249 8.20 -36.30 -21.51
C TYR A 249 8.52 -35.59 -22.83
N GLU A 250 9.80 -35.36 -23.15
CA GLU A 250 10.24 -34.92 -24.48
C GLU A 250 9.79 -35.90 -25.58
N THR A 251 9.99 -37.20 -25.35
CA THR A 251 9.58 -38.24 -26.30
C THR A 251 8.06 -38.29 -26.44
N LEU A 252 7.32 -38.16 -25.34
CA LEU A 252 5.85 -38.18 -25.35
C LEU A 252 5.25 -36.95 -26.02
N ALA A 253 5.85 -35.77 -25.88
CA ALA A 253 5.39 -34.55 -26.53
C ALA A 253 5.60 -34.56 -28.06
N ASN A 254 6.56 -35.34 -28.55
CA ASN A 254 6.91 -35.46 -29.97
C ASN A 254 6.16 -36.59 -30.71
N LYS A 255 5.36 -37.39 -30.00
CA LYS A 255 4.43 -38.36 -30.59
C LYS A 255 3.09 -37.70 -30.90
#